data_AF-A0A0F4QI45-F1
#
_entry.id   AF-A0A0F4QI45-F1
#
_cell.length_a   1.000
_cell.length_b   1.000
_cell.length_c   1.000
_cell.angle_alpha   90.00
_cell.angle_beta   90.00
_cell.angle_gamma   90.00
#
_symmetry.space_group_name_H-M   'P 1'
#
loop_
_entity.id
_entity.type
_entity.pdbx_description
1 polymer ?
#
loop_
_entity_poly.entity_id
_entity_poly.type
_entity_poly.pdbx_seq_one_letter_code
_entity_poly.pdbx_strand_id
1 'polypeptide(L)'
;MAKLIHSMVRVMDLQKSLTFYHDVLALGERRRIEFDDFSLVYLGNQEADFELELTWNHGTEQPYELGNGYGHIAVVVDELAPVHAKALALGYQPKEIKSFYNGDTLVARFFFIADPDGYQIEVIERSEMFK
;
A
#
# COMPACT_ATOMS: atom_id res chain seq x y z
N MET A 1 1.20 -7.58 26.36
CA MET A 1 1.05 -8.24 25.03
C MET A 1 1.44 -7.22 23.96
N ALA A 2 2.11 -7.64 22.89
CA ALA A 2 2.49 -6.74 21.80
C ALA A 2 1.30 -6.49 20.86
N LYS A 3 1.20 -5.27 20.29
CA LYS A 3 0.21 -4.88 19.25
C LYS A 3 0.98 -4.36 18.04
N LEU A 4 0.67 -4.87 16.86
CA LEU A 4 1.18 -4.32 15.60
C LEU A 4 0.49 -2.98 15.34
N ILE A 5 1.27 -1.94 15.07
CA ILE A 5 0.76 -0.56 14.96
C ILE A 5 1.09 0.08 13.61
N HIS A 6 2.18 -0.30 12.96
CA HIS A 6 2.52 0.17 11.62
C HIS A 6 3.46 -0.78 10.90
N SER A 7 3.52 -0.62 9.58
CA SER A 7 4.65 -1.05 8.73
C SER A 7 5.28 0.20 8.14
N MET A 8 6.58 0.17 7.90
CA MET A 8 7.34 1.33 7.41
C MET A 8 8.04 0.99 6.09
N VAL A 9 7.95 1.92 5.14
CA VAL A 9 8.73 1.92 3.89
C VAL A 9 9.43 3.26 3.71
N ARG A 10 10.51 3.28 2.93
CA ARG A 10 11.18 4.53 2.55
C ARG A 10 10.71 4.96 1.19
N VAL A 11 10.43 6.25 1.02
CA VAL A 11 9.97 6.80 -0.25
C VAL A 11 10.90 7.91 -0.71
N MET A 12 11.10 8.03 -2.03
CA MET A 12 11.93 9.09 -2.62
C MET A 12 11.16 10.41 -2.75
N ASP A 13 9.92 10.32 -3.22
CA ASP A 13 9.09 11.48 -3.55
C ASP A 13 7.80 11.38 -2.72
N LEU A 14 7.82 12.04 -1.56
CA LEU A 14 6.71 12.00 -0.61
C LEU A 14 5.38 12.39 -1.28
N GLN A 15 5.37 13.39 -2.15
CA GLN A 15 4.12 13.84 -2.77
C GLN A 15 3.55 12.80 -3.71
N LYS A 16 4.38 12.12 -4.52
CA LYS A 16 3.90 11.03 -5.37
C LYS A 16 3.34 9.87 -4.55
N SER A 17 4.00 9.50 -3.46
CA SER A 17 3.53 8.44 -2.57
C SER A 17 2.20 8.83 -1.91
N LEU A 18 2.10 10.05 -1.36
CA LEU A 18 0.85 10.57 -0.80
C LEU A 18 -0.30 10.53 -1.81
N THR A 19 -0.08 11.02 -3.03
CA THR A 19 -1.08 11.00 -4.09
C THR A 19 -1.49 9.56 -4.45
N PHE A 20 -0.54 8.63 -4.60
CA PHE A 20 -0.85 7.23 -4.89
C PHE A 20 -1.70 6.60 -3.79
N TYR A 21 -1.26 6.68 -2.53
CA TYR A 21 -1.95 6.03 -1.41
C TYR A 21 -3.34 6.65 -1.15
N HIS A 22 -3.47 7.96 -1.32
CA HIS A 22 -4.76 8.65 -1.22
C HIS A 22 -5.69 8.26 -2.39
N ASP A 23 -5.24 8.41 -3.62
CA ASP A 23 -6.11 8.27 -4.77
C ASP A 23 -6.42 6.80 -5.06
N VAL A 24 -5.47 5.89 -4.92
CA VAL A 24 -5.72 4.47 -5.23
C VAL A 24 -6.36 3.75 -4.05
N LEU A 25 -5.89 3.99 -2.82
CA LEU A 25 -6.25 3.18 -1.65
C LEU A 25 -7.05 3.94 -0.58
N ALA A 26 -7.39 5.22 -0.82
CA ALA A 26 -8.09 6.07 0.14
C ALA A 26 -7.39 6.18 1.51
N LEU A 27 -6.05 6.08 1.54
CA LEU A 27 -5.25 6.28 2.74
C LEU A 27 -4.78 7.74 2.79
N GLY A 28 -5.21 8.46 3.82
CA GLY A 28 -4.85 9.85 4.06
C GLY A 28 -3.78 9.99 5.14
N GLU A 29 -3.10 11.13 5.17
CA GLU A 29 -2.19 11.49 6.25
C GLU A 29 -2.95 11.63 7.56
N ARG A 30 -2.59 10.81 8.56
CA ARG A 30 -3.12 10.89 9.92
C ARG A 30 -2.27 11.79 10.80
N ARG A 31 -0.95 11.66 10.67
CA ARG A 31 0.02 12.46 11.41
C ARG A 31 1.34 12.51 10.68
N ARG A 32 2.11 13.55 10.99
CA ARG A 32 3.46 13.76 10.47
C ARG A 32 4.37 14.24 11.59
N ILE A 33 5.62 13.77 11.54
CA ILE A 33 6.71 14.21 12.41
C ILE A 33 7.85 14.68 11.52
N GLU A 34 8.26 15.93 11.71
CA GLU A 34 9.31 16.58 10.92
C GLU A 34 10.63 16.61 11.70
N PHE A 35 11.71 16.25 11.01
CA PHE A 35 13.10 16.41 11.45
C PHE A 35 13.87 17.22 10.40
N ASP A 36 15.09 17.65 10.74
CA ASP A 36 15.90 18.47 9.83
C ASP A 36 16.22 17.72 8.51
N ASP A 37 16.54 16.44 8.60
CA ASP A 37 17.00 15.63 7.44
C ASP A 37 15.96 14.64 6.92
N PHE A 38 14.83 14.45 7.60
CA PHE A 38 13.78 13.52 7.16
C PHE A 38 12.41 13.83 7.77
N SER A 39 11.36 13.32 7.13
CA SER A 39 9.98 13.32 7.64
C SER A 39 9.47 11.89 7.85
N LEU A 40 8.65 11.70 8.89
CA LEU A 40 7.84 10.50 9.08
C LEU A 40 6.37 10.85 8.84
N VAL A 41 5.73 10.19 7.89
CA VAL A 41 4.32 10.44 7.53
C VAL A 41 3.52 9.16 7.68
N TYR A 42 2.50 9.20 8.53
CA TYR A 42 1.68 8.03 8.85
C TYR A 42 0.36 8.10 8.10
N LEU A 43 0.09 7.10 7.28
CA LEU A 43 -1.11 6.99 6.46
C LEU A 43 -2.10 5.99 7.05
N GLY A 44 -3.38 6.29 6.91
CA GLY A 44 -4.46 5.39 7.32
C GLY A 44 -5.84 5.92 6.92
N ASN A 45 -6.87 5.15 7.25
CA ASN A 45 -8.28 5.50 7.05
C ASN A 45 -9.11 5.00 8.24
N GLN A 46 -10.44 5.01 8.20
CA GLN A 46 -11.25 4.59 9.35
C GLN A 46 -11.36 3.06 9.54
N GLU A 47 -10.81 2.26 8.62
CA GLU A 47 -10.95 0.80 8.62
C GLU A 47 -10.08 0.09 9.68
N ALA A 48 -8.91 0.66 10.01
CA ALA A 48 -7.97 0.02 10.95
C ALA A 48 -7.16 1.04 11.77
N ASP A 49 -6.76 0.65 12.98
CA ASP A 49 -5.78 1.40 13.79
C ASP A 49 -4.38 1.39 13.17
N PHE A 50 -4.06 0.35 12.38
CA PHE A 50 -2.76 0.14 11.77
C PHE A 50 -2.43 1.23 10.74
N GLU A 51 -1.17 1.66 10.70
CA GLU A 51 -0.71 2.75 9.84
C GLU A 51 0.37 2.26 8.85
N LEU A 52 0.39 2.86 7.66
CA LEU A 52 1.54 2.79 6.78
C LEU A 52 2.43 4.02 7.03
N GLU A 53 3.62 3.80 7.57
CA GLU A 53 4.62 4.85 7.76
C GLU A 53 5.47 5.00 6.49
N LEU A 54 5.50 6.22 5.95
CA LEU A 54 6.45 6.63 4.93
C LEU A 54 7.57 7.42 5.60
N THR A 55 8.80 6.94 5.47
CA THR A 55 9.98 7.77 5.80
C THR A 55 10.52 8.39 4.53
N TRP A 56 10.57 9.71 4.51
CA TRP A 56 11.12 10.49 3.43
C TRP A 56 12.41 11.15 3.90
N ASN A 57 13.56 10.67 3.43
CA ASN A 57 14.85 11.33 3.70
C ASN A 57 15.03 12.49 2.71
N HIS A 58 15.25 13.69 3.23
CA HIS A 58 15.43 14.89 2.42
C HIS A 58 16.67 14.75 1.53
N GLY A 59 16.55 15.13 0.26
CA GLY A 59 17.66 15.04 -0.69
C GLY A 59 18.01 13.62 -1.15
N THR A 60 17.10 12.65 -1.01
CA THR A 60 17.30 11.32 -1.62
C THR A 60 17.35 11.44 -3.15
N GLU A 61 18.50 11.13 -3.76
CA GLU A 61 18.70 11.21 -5.21
C GLU A 61 18.61 9.85 -5.94
N GLN A 62 18.76 8.75 -5.20
CA GLN A 62 18.79 7.39 -5.76
C GLN A 62 17.64 6.54 -5.22
N PRO A 63 17.05 5.65 -6.06
CA PRO A 63 16.05 4.68 -5.60
C PRO A 63 16.58 3.77 -4.50
N TYR A 64 15.69 3.43 -3.56
CA TYR A 64 15.98 2.42 -2.55
C TYR A 64 16.04 1.02 -3.18
N GLU A 65 16.99 0.21 -2.72
CA GLU A 65 17.07 -1.20 -3.10
C GLU A 65 16.05 -2.01 -2.28
N LEU A 66 15.03 -2.56 -2.95
CA LEU A 66 13.96 -3.31 -2.28
C LEU A 66 14.40 -4.73 -1.84
N GLY A 67 15.42 -5.28 -2.48
CA GLY A 67 15.85 -6.67 -2.29
C GLY A 67 14.77 -7.68 -2.70
N ASN A 68 14.85 -8.89 -2.15
CA ASN A 68 13.92 -10.00 -2.43
C ASN A 68 13.33 -10.66 -1.17
N GLY A 69 13.56 -10.06 0.01
CA GLY A 69 13.05 -10.54 1.28
C GLY A 69 11.71 -9.91 1.68
N TYR A 70 11.44 -8.68 1.24
CA TYR A 70 10.15 -8.03 1.46
C TYR A 70 9.14 -8.47 0.41
N GLY A 71 7.97 -8.94 0.86
CA GLY A 71 6.88 -9.38 -0.01
C GLY A 71 5.96 -8.21 -0.39
N HIS A 72 5.10 -7.81 0.55
CA HIS A 72 4.10 -6.77 0.37
C HIS A 72 3.45 -6.40 1.71
N ILE A 73 2.71 -5.30 1.72
CA ILE A 73 1.56 -5.12 2.62
C ILE A 73 0.29 -5.53 1.88
N ALA A 74 -0.73 -5.97 2.62
CA ALA A 74 -2.03 -6.29 2.05
C ALA A 74 -3.10 -5.32 2.56
N VAL A 75 -4.06 -5.00 1.69
CA VAL A 75 -5.25 -4.23 2.02
C VAL A 75 -6.49 -4.98 1.53
N VAL A 76 -7.60 -4.82 2.24
CA VAL A 76 -8.90 -5.36 1.85
C VAL A 76 -9.76 -4.24 1.28
N VAL A 77 -10.46 -4.50 0.18
CA VAL A 77 -11.44 -3.61 -0.43
C VAL A 77 -12.73 -4.37 -0.70
N ASP A 78 -13.86 -3.67 -0.73
CA ASP A 78 -15.16 -4.33 -0.93
C ASP A 78 -15.28 -4.97 -2.32
N GLU A 79 -14.78 -4.28 -3.36
CA GLU A 79 -14.78 -4.75 -4.75
C GLU A 79 -13.48 -4.36 -5.45
N LEU A 80 -12.88 -5.29 -6.19
CA LEU A 80 -11.60 -5.01 -6.88
C LEU A 80 -11.76 -4.15 -8.12
N ALA A 81 -12.84 -4.31 -8.87
CA ALA A 81 -13.00 -3.70 -10.19
C ALA A 81 -12.94 -2.16 -10.16
N PRO A 82 -13.60 -1.45 -9.22
CA PRO A 82 -13.52 0.00 -9.13
C PRO A 82 -12.10 0.50 -8.81
N VAL A 83 -11.41 -0.17 -7.88
CA VAL A 83 -10.05 0.21 -7.46
C VAL A 83 -9.04 -0.03 -8.58
N HIS A 84 -9.16 -1.18 -9.26
CA HIS A 84 -8.33 -1.54 -10.40
C HIS A 84 -8.49 -0.56 -11.57
N ALA A 85 -9.74 -0.24 -11.93
CA ALA A 85 -10.04 0.73 -12.97
C ALA A 85 -9.54 2.14 -12.62
N LYS A 86 -9.68 2.56 -11.35
CA LYS A 86 -9.17 3.85 -10.88
C LYS A 86 -7.65 3.93 -11.00
N ALA A 87 -6.93 2.88 -10.59
CA ALA A 87 -5.48 2.83 -10.71
C ALA A 87 -5.02 2.94 -12.17
N LEU A 88 -5.67 2.21 -13.09
CA LEU A 88 -5.39 2.31 -14.53
C LEU A 88 -5.66 3.72 -15.08
N ALA A 89 -6.78 4.33 -14.71
CA ALA A 89 -7.14 5.68 -15.16
C ALA A 89 -6.17 6.76 -14.69
N LEU A 90 -5.53 6.56 -13.54
CA LEU A 90 -4.49 7.43 -12.99
C LEU A 90 -3.08 7.15 -13.55
N GLY A 91 -2.95 6.17 -14.46
CA GLY A 91 -1.68 5.84 -15.12
C GLY A 91 -0.79 4.86 -14.36
N TYR A 92 -1.29 4.25 -13.28
CA TYR A 92 -0.59 3.16 -12.60
C TYR A 92 -0.76 1.83 -13.34
N GLN A 93 0.05 0.84 -12.96
CA GLN A 93 0.11 -0.46 -13.63
C GLN A 93 -0.27 -1.61 -12.68
N PRO A 94 -1.53 -1.68 -12.19
CA PRO A 94 -1.98 -2.86 -11.45
C PRO A 94 -1.87 -4.11 -12.32
N LYS A 95 -1.46 -5.22 -11.72
CA LYS A 95 -1.48 -6.54 -12.35
C LYS A 95 -2.93 -6.97 -12.61
N GLU A 96 -3.10 -8.00 -13.42
CA GLU A 96 -4.41 -8.61 -13.65
C GLU A 96 -5.02 -9.12 -12.34
N ILE A 97 -6.34 -9.00 -12.22
CA ILE A 97 -7.10 -9.59 -11.13
C ILE A 97 -7.02 -11.11 -11.26
N LYS A 98 -6.62 -11.78 -10.18
CA LYS A 98 -6.50 -13.23 -10.10
C LYS A 98 -7.44 -13.79 -9.04
N SER A 99 -7.87 -15.02 -9.27
CA SER A 99 -8.53 -15.84 -8.25
C SER A 99 -7.55 -16.92 -7.80
N PHE A 100 -7.36 -17.05 -6.50
CA PHE A 100 -6.48 -18.05 -5.90
C PHE A 100 -7.30 -19.11 -5.18
N TYR A 101 -7.03 -20.36 -5.53
CA TYR A 101 -7.78 -21.51 -5.07
C TYR A 101 -6.87 -22.48 -4.31
N ASN A 102 -7.41 -23.08 -3.25
CA ASN A 102 -6.86 -24.26 -2.60
C ASN A 102 -7.79 -25.43 -2.90
N GLY A 103 -7.45 -26.23 -3.91
CA GLY A 103 -8.39 -27.18 -4.51
C GLY A 103 -9.58 -26.46 -5.14
N ASP A 104 -10.80 -26.83 -4.78
CA ASP A 104 -12.04 -26.18 -5.25
C ASP A 104 -12.47 -24.98 -4.39
N THR A 105 -11.74 -24.70 -3.30
CA THR A 105 -12.08 -23.59 -2.41
C THR A 105 -11.41 -22.30 -2.88
N LEU A 106 -12.22 -21.30 -3.21
CA LEU A 106 -11.72 -19.94 -3.46
C LEU A 106 -11.17 -19.36 -2.15
N VAL A 107 -9.87 -19.07 -2.13
CA VAL A 107 -9.16 -18.47 -0.98
C VAL A 107 -9.25 -16.95 -1.04
N ALA A 108 -8.93 -16.37 -2.19
CA ALA A 108 -8.93 -14.93 -2.39
C ALA A 108 -9.14 -14.56 -3.87
N ARG A 109 -9.74 -13.40 -4.09
CA ARG A 109 -9.61 -12.64 -5.33
C ARG A 109 -8.75 -11.43 -5.04
N PHE A 110 -7.74 -11.16 -5.85
CA PHE A 110 -6.80 -10.06 -5.59
C PHE A 110 -6.11 -9.57 -6.86
N PHE A 111 -5.45 -8.42 -6.77
CA PHE A 111 -4.40 -8.01 -7.69
C PHE A 111 -3.22 -7.40 -6.92
N PHE A 112 -2.06 -7.35 -7.57
CA PHE A 112 -0.90 -6.62 -7.06
C PHE A 112 -0.75 -5.28 -7.76
N ILE A 113 -0.34 -4.26 -7.04
CA ILE A 113 0.07 -2.97 -7.60
C ILE A 113 1.36 -2.51 -6.91
N ALA A 114 2.27 -1.92 -7.68
CA ALA A 114 3.46 -1.29 -7.15
C ALA A 114 3.14 0.18 -6.83
N ASP A 115 3.57 0.66 -5.66
CA ASP A 115 3.60 2.10 -5.38
C ASP A 115 4.68 2.80 -6.23
N PRO A 116 4.82 4.14 -6.16
CA PRO A 116 5.81 4.88 -6.94
C PRO A 116 7.27 4.45 -6.76
N ASP A 117 7.60 3.85 -5.61
CA ASP A 117 8.95 3.38 -5.26
C ASP A 117 9.13 1.86 -5.54
N GLY A 118 8.07 1.18 -5.97
CA GLY A 118 8.10 -0.23 -6.37
C GLY A 118 7.63 -1.23 -5.31
N TYR A 119 7.29 -0.76 -4.10
CA TYR A 119 6.78 -1.64 -3.04
C TYR A 119 5.47 -2.26 -3.50
N GLN A 120 5.37 -3.59 -3.39
CA GLN A 120 4.16 -4.31 -3.78
C GLN A 120 3.08 -4.16 -2.70
N ILE A 121 1.86 -3.92 -3.15
CA ILE A 121 0.63 -3.97 -2.35
C ILE A 121 -0.27 -5.04 -2.93
N GLU A 122 -0.70 -5.97 -2.08
CA GLU A 122 -1.74 -6.94 -2.41
C GLU A 122 -3.11 -6.33 -2.08
N VAL A 123 -3.95 -6.14 -3.09
CA VAL A 123 -5.32 -5.62 -2.91
C VAL A 123 -6.27 -6.80 -3.01
N ILE A 124 -6.92 -7.15 -1.90
CA ILE A 124 -7.74 -8.34 -1.73
C ILE A 124 -9.21 -7.95 -1.67
N GLU A 125 -10.07 -8.69 -2.35
CA GLU A 125 -11.52 -8.54 -2.24
C GLU A 125 -12.02 -9.11 -0.91
N ARG A 126 -12.87 -8.34 -0.21
CA ARG A 126 -13.46 -8.71 1.07
C ARG A 126 -14.17 -10.06 0.98
N SER A 127 -13.96 -10.91 1.97
CA SER A 127 -14.55 -12.24 2.09
C SER A 127 -14.68 -12.68 3.54
N GLU A 128 -15.18 -13.90 3.77
CA GLU A 128 -15.18 -14.46 5.14
C GLU A 128 -13.78 -14.66 5.71
N MET A 129 -12.78 -14.90 4.86
CA MET A 129 -11.39 -15.10 5.27
C MET A 129 -10.64 -13.77 5.47
N PHE A 130 -10.92 -12.78 4.62
CA PHE A 130 -10.24 -11.48 4.63
C PHE A 130 -11.25 -10.36 4.85
N LYS A 131 -11.23 -9.77 6.06
CA LYS A 131 -12.12 -8.70 6.53
C LYS A 131 -11.30 -7.45 6.82
#